data_AF-A0A6A7APG3-F1
#
_entry.id   AF-A0A6A7APG3-F1
#
_cell.length_a   1.000
_cell.length_b   1.000
_cell.length_c   1.000
_cell.angle_alpha   90.00
_cell.angle_beta   90.00
_cell.angle_gamma   90.00
#
_symmetry.space_group_name_H-M   'P 1'
#
loop_
_entity.id
_entity.type
_entity.pdbx_description
1 polymer ?
#
loop_
_entity_poly.entity_id
_entity_poly.type
_entity_poly.pdbx_seq_one_letter_code
_entity_poly.pdbx_strand_id
1 'polypeptide(L)'
;MPQHHSTISPLSTFLIVCLFVLALFPGIFVSIFWLPYNSVTNYLVPVVQPRRSVVCTSPNICVATPTMSWFQKSLTLPSRSRGSYLVTDHITKELPQIKEYKTGLLNLFIQHTSCALSLNENYDQDVRADMTDALDRIAPEDKKGTGLYRHDDEGSDDMPAHVKSALIGASVTIPITNGRLNTGTWQGIWYLEFRDVKHTRKVVATIQGERM
;
A
#
# COMPACT_ATOMS: atom_id res chain seq x y z
N MET A 1 -70.34 13.08 -14.36
CA MET A 1 -69.14 13.18 -15.23
C MET A 1 -68.42 11.84 -15.18
N PRO A 2 -68.23 11.12 -16.30
CA PRO A 2 -67.46 9.89 -16.28
C PRO A 2 -65.96 10.21 -16.21
N GLN A 3 -65.25 9.61 -15.26
CA GLN A 3 -63.79 9.68 -15.20
C GLN A 3 -63.22 8.70 -16.24
N HIS A 4 -62.49 9.23 -17.20
CA HIS A 4 -61.77 8.44 -18.22
C HIS A 4 -60.49 7.90 -17.59
N HIS A 5 -60.44 6.59 -17.31
CA HIS A 5 -59.18 5.93 -16.96
C HIS A 5 -58.40 5.64 -18.26
N SER A 6 -57.27 6.32 -18.44
CA SER A 6 -56.33 6.05 -19.52
C SER A 6 -55.53 4.78 -19.20
N THR A 7 -55.88 3.66 -19.81
CA THR A 7 -55.08 2.42 -19.73
C THR A 7 -53.93 2.50 -20.73
N ILE A 8 -52.69 2.58 -20.20
CA ILE A 8 -51.47 2.52 -21.02
C ILE A 8 -51.36 1.10 -21.60
N SER A 9 -51.13 1.00 -22.92
CA SER A 9 -51.05 -0.30 -23.58
C SER A 9 -49.78 -1.07 -23.15
N PRO A 10 -49.82 -2.41 -23.07
CA PRO A 10 -48.65 -3.21 -22.72
C PRO A 10 -47.47 -3.01 -23.68
N LEU A 11 -47.74 -2.69 -24.94
CA LEU A 11 -46.71 -2.33 -25.93
C LEU A 11 -46.01 -1.02 -25.57
N SER A 12 -46.79 -0.01 -25.13
CA SER A 12 -46.26 1.28 -24.68
C SER A 12 -45.37 1.11 -23.44
N THR A 13 -45.81 0.29 -22.48
CA THR A 13 -45.00 -0.03 -21.28
C THR A 13 -43.70 -0.74 -21.66
N PHE A 14 -43.74 -1.71 -22.58
CA PHE A 14 -42.54 -2.41 -23.05
C PHE A 14 -41.53 -1.48 -23.72
N LEU A 15 -42.00 -0.60 -24.62
CA LEU A 15 -41.13 0.35 -25.32
C LEU A 15 -40.48 1.36 -24.36
N ILE A 16 -41.23 1.84 -23.36
CA ILE A 16 -40.70 2.74 -22.32
C ILE A 16 -39.62 2.02 -21.49
N VAL A 17 -39.85 0.76 -21.10
CA VAL A 17 -38.87 -0.02 -20.35
C VAL A 17 -37.61 -0.27 -21.18
N CYS A 18 -37.74 -0.66 -22.45
CA CYS A 18 -36.58 -0.83 -23.34
C CYS A 18 -35.78 0.45 -23.51
N LEU A 19 -36.44 1.59 -23.66
CA LEU A 19 -35.79 2.89 -23.78
C LEU A 19 -35.05 3.28 -22.49
N PHE A 20 -35.63 3.01 -21.33
CA PHE A 20 -35.00 3.21 -20.03
C PHE A 20 -33.76 2.32 -19.83
N VAL A 21 -33.84 1.04 -20.21
CA VAL A 21 -32.71 0.10 -20.10
C VAL A 21 -31.55 0.53 -21.01
N LEU A 22 -31.84 0.95 -22.25
CA LEU A 22 -30.81 1.47 -23.16
C LEU A 22 -30.18 2.77 -22.66
N ALA A 23 -30.97 3.67 -22.07
CA ALA A 23 -30.48 4.95 -21.56
C ALA A 23 -29.64 4.81 -20.28
N LEU A 24 -30.05 3.94 -19.35
CA LEU A 24 -29.36 3.75 -18.06
C LEU A 24 -28.17 2.78 -18.17
N PHE A 25 -28.17 1.88 -19.15
CA PHE A 25 -27.13 0.85 -19.31
C PHE A 25 -26.61 0.75 -20.75
N PRO A 26 -26.01 1.82 -21.29
CA PRO A 26 -25.50 1.83 -22.68
C PRO A 26 -24.44 0.75 -22.93
N GLY A 27 -23.69 0.33 -21.89
CA GLY A 27 -22.72 -0.75 -21.97
C GLY A 27 -23.33 -2.13 -22.26
N ILE A 28 -24.58 -2.37 -21.88
CA ILE A 28 -25.27 -3.65 -22.16
C ILE A 28 -25.46 -3.81 -23.67
N PHE A 29 -25.87 -2.76 -24.37
CA PHE A 29 -26.01 -2.79 -25.83
C PHE A 29 -24.68 -3.05 -26.52
N VAL A 30 -23.60 -2.36 -26.10
CA VAL A 30 -22.25 -2.61 -26.63
C VAL A 30 -21.84 -4.06 -26.40
N SER A 31 -22.04 -4.60 -25.19
CA SER A 31 -21.65 -5.98 -24.88
C SER A 31 -22.44 -7.01 -25.69
N ILE A 32 -23.76 -6.89 -25.85
CA ILE A 32 -24.58 -7.83 -26.63
C ILE A 32 -24.14 -7.87 -28.10
N PHE A 33 -23.87 -6.71 -28.69
CA PHE A 33 -23.45 -6.62 -30.09
C PHE A 33 -21.97 -6.97 -30.32
N TRP A 34 -21.10 -6.77 -29.33
CA TRP A 34 -19.67 -7.09 -29.43
C TRP A 34 -19.29 -8.49 -28.92
N LEU A 35 -20.15 -9.17 -28.16
CA LEU A 35 -19.93 -10.53 -27.66
C LEU A 35 -19.58 -11.55 -28.77
N PRO A 36 -20.27 -11.56 -29.94
CA PRO A 36 -19.90 -12.44 -31.05
C PRO A 36 -18.53 -12.08 -31.63
N TYR A 37 -18.22 -10.79 -31.74
CA TYR A 37 -16.96 -10.30 -32.30
C TYR A 37 -15.76 -10.63 -31.40
N ASN A 38 -15.88 -10.45 -30.09
CA ASN A 38 -14.86 -10.81 -29.12
C ASN A 38 -14.63 -12.33 -29.05
N SER A 39 -15.67 -13.14 -29.28
CA SER A 39 -15.53 -14.60 -29.32
C SER A 39 -14.76 -15.04 -30.56
N VAL A 40 -15.09 -14.50 -31.73
CA VAL A 40 -14.43 -14.85 -33.00
C VAL A 40 -12.98 -14.34 -33.04
N THR A 41 -12.71 -13.13 -32.57
CA THR A 41 -11.34 -12.58 -32.51
C THR A 41 -10.42 -13.40 -31.60
N ASN A 42 -10.91 -13.86 -30.45
CA ASN A 42 -10.15 -14.75 -29.56
C ASN A 42 -9.89 -16.15 -30.15
N TYR A 43 -10.75 -16.63 -31.07
CA TYR A 43 -10.54 -17.88 -31.80
C TYR A 43 -9.55 -17.73 -32.97
N LEU A 44 -9.61 -16.61 -33.70
CA LEU A 44 -8.76 -16.36 -34.86
C LEU A 44 -7.36 -15.89 -34.48
N VAL A 45 -7.23 -15.19 -33.35
CA VAL A 45 -5.96 -14.72 -32.81
C VAL A 45 -5.84 -15.27 -31.38
N PRO A 46 -5.30 -16.49 -31.20
CA PRO A 46 -5.02 -16.99 -29.86
C PRO A 46 -4.07 -16.01 -29.17
N VAL A 47 -4.44 -15.58 -27.96
CA VAL A 47 -3.58 -14.74 -27.11
C VAL A 47 -2.26 -15.48 -26.93
N VAL A 48 -1.19 -14.96 -27.54
CA VAL A 48 0.16 -15.52 -27.39
C VAL A 48 0.54 -15.35 -25.92
N GLN A 49 0.55 -16.46 -25.18
CA GLN A 49 1.09 -16.48 -23.83
C GLN A 49 2.56 -16.01 -23.90
N PRO A 50 3.00 -15.09 -23.04
CA PRO A 50 4.38 -14.64 -23.06
C PRO A 50 5.30 -15.86 -22.85
N ARG A 51 6.13 -16.16 -23.86
CA ARG A 51 7.14 -17.21 -23.75
C ARG A 51 8.11 -16.83 -22.63
N ARG A 52 8.32 -17.72 -21.67
CA ARG A 52 9.40 -17.58 -20.68
C ARG A 52 10.72 -17.46 -21.45
N SER A 53 11.42 -16.34 -21.27
CA SER A 53 12.76 -16.16 -21.80
C SER A 53 13.72 -17.12 -21.10
N VAL A 54 14.57 -17.79 -21.87
CA VAL A 54 15.57 -18.73 -21.37
C VAL A 54 16.94 -18.19 -21.71
N VAL A 55 17.86 -18.18 -20.75
CA VAL A 55 19.26 -17.82 -20.97
C VAL A 55 20.08 -19.10 -20.95
N CYS A 56 20.78 -19.38 -22.05
CA CYS A 56 21.69 -20.51 -22.13
C CYS A 56 23.12 -20.03 -21.89
N THR A 57 23.74 -20.51 -20.81
CA THR A 57 25.14 -20.19 -20.46
C THR A 57 26.13 -21.20 -21.05
N SER A 58 25.64 -22.31 -21.59
CA SER A 58 26.38 -23.36 -22.30
C SER A 58 25.40 -24.14 -23.19
N PRO A 59 25.84 -24.81 -24.28
CA PRO A 59 24.97 -25.59 -25.16
C PRO A 59 24.02 -26.58 -24.46
N ASN A 60 24.35 -27.02 -23.24
CA ASN A 60 23.53 -27.95 -22.46
C ASN A 60 22.97 -27.36 -21.15
N ILE A 61 23.19 -26.07 -20.86
CA ILE A 61 22.72 -25.41 -19.63
C ILE A 61 21.92 -24.20 -20.03
N CYS A 62 20.60 -24.37 -19.98
CA CYS A 62 19.63 -23.31 -20.20
C CYS A 62 18.85 -23.11 -18.90
N VAL A 63 18.99 -21.92 -18.30
CA VAL A 63 18.31 -21.54 -17.06
C VAL A 63 17.18 -20.57 -17.40
N ALA A 64 16.05 -20.70 -16.71
CA ALA A 64 14.98 -19.71 -16.81
C ALA A 64 15.55 -18.33 -16.46
N THR A 65 15.21 -17.31 -17.27
CA THR A 65 15.67 -15.96 -16.98
C THR A 65 15.12 -15.55 -15.62
N PRO A 66 15.95 -14.97 -14.72
CA PRO A 66 15.46 -14.42 -13.47
C PRO A 66 14.31 -13.47 -13.77
N THR A 67 13.13 -13.78 -13.21
CA THR A 67 11.93 -13.01 -13.50
C THR A 67 11.91 -11.83 -12.54
N MET A 68 12.31 -10.66 -13.04
CA MET A 68 12.16 -9.41 -12.30
C MET A 68 10.68 -9.08 -12.14
N SER A 69 10.22 -8.92 -10.91
CA SER A 69 8.85 -8.54 -10.62
C SER A 69 8.76 -7.37 -9.66
N TRP A 70 7.63 -6.67 -9.76
CA TRP A 70 7.21 -5.63 -8.85
C TRP A 70 5.93 -6.06 -8.16
N PHE A 71 5.86 -5.84 -6.85
CA PHE A 71 4.67 -6.03 -6.05
C PHE A 71 4.48 -4.81 -5.16
N GLN A 72 3.26 -4.29 -5.08
CA GLN A 72 2.94 -3.17 -4.20
C GLN A 72 1.65 -3.44 -3.43
N LYS A 73 1.66 -3.13 -2.14
CA LYS A 73 0.50 -3.25 -1.25
C LYS A 73 0.48 -2.08 -0.27
N SER A 74 -0.68 -1.46 -0.12
CA SER A 74 -0.93 -0.53 0.99
C SER A 74 -1.37 -1.31 2.23
N LEU A 75 -0.75 -1.02 3.37
CA LEU A 75 -1.07 -1.63 4.66
C LEU A 75 -1.28 -0.55 5.72
N THR A 76 -2.02 -0.92 6.75
CA THR A 76 -2.32 -0.04 7.89
C THR A 76 -1.56 -0.54 9.11
N LEU A 77 -0.86 0.37 9.80
CA LEU A 77 -0.20 0.07 11.06
C LEU A 77 -1.20 0.09 12.22
N PRO A 78 -0.96 -0.67 13.29
CA PRO A 78 -1.79 -0.61 14.50
C PRO A 78 -1.86 0.82 15.03
N SER A 79 -3.05 1.21 15.50
CA SER A 79 -3.22 2.55 16.06
C SER A 79 -2.41 2.70 17.35
N ARG A 80 -1.56 3.73 17.40
CA ARG A 80 -0.65 4.01 18.51
C ARG A 80 -0.66 5.50 18.83
N SER A 81 -0.41 5.81 20.09
CA SER A 81 -0.02 7.15 20.56
C SER A 81 1.51 7.26 20.54
N ARG A 82 2.05 8.39 20.98
CA ARG A 82 3.49 8.67 21.02
C ARG A 82 4.30 7.48 21.54
N GLY A 83 5.38 7.16 20.84
CA GLY A 83 6.32 6.12 21.22
C GLY A 83 7.02 5.46 20.04
N SER A 84 8.02 4.64 20.38
CA SER A 84 8.78 3.84 19.44
C SER A 84 8.34 2.37 19.51
N TYR A 85 7.88 1.81 18.38
CA TYR A 85 7.26 0.48 18.33
C TYR A 85 7.99 -0.43 17.35
N LEU A 86 8.32 -1.65 17.79
CA LEU A 86 8.79 -2.70 16.88
C LEU A 86 7.60 -3.25 16.08
N VAL A 87 7.66 -3.16 14.75
CA VAL A 87 6.57 -3.58 13.84
C VAL A 87 7.00 -4.63 12.81
N THR A 88 8.21 -5.19 12.93
CA THR A 88 8.73 -6.21 12.00
C THR A 88 7.75 -7.37 11.79
N ASP A 89 7.16 -7.91 12.86
CA ASP A 89 6.24 -9.04 12.78
C ASP A 89 4.92 -8.67 12.09
N HIS A 90 4.43 -7.45 12.34
CA HIS A 90 3.24 -6.93 11.66
C HIS A 90 3.48 -6.81 10.16
N ILE A 91 4.63 -6.24 9.76
CA ILE A 91 5.00 -6.09 8.35
C ILE A 91 5.16 -7.44 7.66
N THR A 92 5.90 -8.37 8.26
CA THR A 92 6.14 -9.70 7.66
C THR A 92 4.87 -10.54 7.58
N LYS A 93 3.96 -10.40 8.54
CA LYS A 93 2.62 -11.01 8.49
C LYS A 93 1.76 -10.43 7.37
N GLU A 94 1.79 -9.10 7.18
CA GLU A 94 1.02 -8.42 6.12
C GLU A 94 1.61 -8.60 4.72
N LEU A 95 2.88 -9.00 4.61
CA LEU A 95 3.60 -9.18 3.35
C LEU A 95 4.16 -10.60 3.18
N PRO A 96 3.30 -11.65 3.13
CA PRO A 96 3.75 -13.01 2.88
C PRO A 96 4.48 -13.16 1.53
N GLN A 97 4.23 -12.25 0.58
CA GLN A 97 4.85 -12.21 -0.75
C GLN A 97 6.37 -12.08 -0.70
N ILE A 98 6.96 -11.60 0.41
CA ILE A 98 8.42 -11.58 0.59
C ILE A 98 9.00 -12.98 0.34
N LYS A 99 8.28 -14.04 0.73
CA LYS A 99 8.69 -15.44 0.55
C LYS A 99 8.81 -15.88 -0.91
N GLU A 100 8.24 -15.13 -1.85
CA GLU A 100 8.28 -15.43 -3.28
C GLU A 100 9.54 -14.87 -3.96
N TYR A 101 10.37 -14.10 -3.24
CA TYR A 101 11.55 -13.44 -3.79
C TYR A 101 12.84 -14.10 -3.32
N LYS A 102 13.71 -14.42 -4.27
CA LYS A 102 15.06 -14.91 -4.02
C LYS A 102 16.00 -13.78 -3.63
N THR A 103 15.97 -12.67 -4.36
CA THR A 103 16.77 -11.47 -4.10
C THR A 103 15.93 -10.24 -4.43
N GLY A 104 15.89 -9.25 -3.55
CA GLY A 104 15.13 -8.03 -3.83
C GLY A 104 15.32 -6.94 -2.79
N LEU A 105 14.47 -5.92 -2.90
CA LEU A 105 14.35 -4.81 -1.97
C LEU A 105 12.89 -4.66 -1.56
N LEU A 106 12.64 -4.52 -0.27
CA LEU A 106 11.38 -4.03 0.30
C LEU A 106 11.55 -2.56 0.66
N ASN A 107 10.87 -1.67 -0.03
CA ASN A 107 10.69 -0.28 0.40
C ASN A 107 9.36 -0.14 1.15
N LEU A 108 9.41 0.46 2.34
CA LEU A 108 8.24 0.85 3.12
C LEU A 108 8.19 2.37 3.18
N PHE A 109 7.12 2.96 2.67
CA PHE A 109 6.92 4.41 2.69
C PHE A 109 5.66 4.76 3.50
N ILE A 110 5.81 5.50 4.59
CA ILE A 110 4.69 5.97 5.41
C ILE A 110 4.09 7.24 4.79
N GLN A 111 2.78 7.25 4.57
CA GLN A 111 2.09 8.37 3.91
C GLN A 111 1.63 9.43 4.92
N HIS A 112 2.53 9.87 5.79
CA HIS A 112 2.25 10.74 6.93
C HIS A 112 3.47 11.62 7.23
N THR A 113 3.24 12.81 7.79
CA THR A 113 4.28 13.82 8.06
C THR A 113 4.55 14.04 9.56
N SER A 114 3.79 13.37 10.43
CA SER A 114 3.89 13.48 11.89
C SER A 114 4.28 12.15 12.56
N CYS A 115 4.82 11.21 11.79
CA CYS A 115 5.37 9.94 12.25
C CYS A 115 6.49 9.50 11.27
N ALA A 116 7.22 8.44 11.62
CA ALA A 116 8.35 7.98 10.82
C ALA A 116 8.54 6.45 10.86
N LEU A 117 9.36 5.95 9.94
CA LEU A 117 9.88 4.59 9.94
C LEU A 117 11.39 4.61 10.13
N SER A 118 11.92 3.65 10.88
CA SER A 118 13.36 3.51 11.10
C SER A 118 13.79 2.05 11.22
N LEU A 119 15.09 1.80 11.19
CA LEU A 119 15.71 0.51 11.50
C LEU A 119 16.58 0.66 12.73
N ASN A 120 16.27 -0.05 13.81
CA ASN A 120 17.01 0.02 15.06
C ASN A 120 16.84 -1.28 15.87
N GLU A 121 17.30 -1.31 17.12
CA GLU A 121 17.37 -2.50 17.95
C GLU A 121 16.02 -3.25 18.08
N ASN A 122 16.02 -4.57 17.94
CA ASN A 122 14.80 -5.41 18.00
C ASN A 122 14.63 -6.18 19.30
N TYR A 123 15.49 -5.97 20.31
CA TYR A 123 15.54 -6.77 21.53
C TYR A 123 15.13 -5.98 22.76
N ASP A 124 15.92 -4.98 23.16
CA ASP A 124 15.66 -4.23 24.38
C ASP A 124 14.49 -3.23 24.22
N GLN A 125 13.58 -3.24 25.19
CA GLN A 125 12.48 -2.28 25.24
C GLN A 125 12.92 -0.91 25.75
N ASP A 126 13.98 -0.85 26.56
CA ASP A 126 14.48 0.39 27.14
C ASP A 126 15.09 1.27 26.04
N VAL A 127 15.74 0.66 25.04
CA VAL A 127 16.23 1.36 23.83
C VAL A 127 15.07 2.06 23.08
N ARG A 128 13.86 1.50 23.07
CA ARG A 128 12.67 2.15 22.47
C ARG A 128 12.15 3.30 23.33
N ALA A 129 12.19 3.16 24.65
CA ALA A 129 11.81 4.23 25.58
C ALA A 129 12.79 5.41 25.48
N ASP A 130 14.10 5.12 25.59
CA ASP A 130 15.18 6.10 25.52
C ASP A 130 15.20 6.87 24.21
N MET A 131 14.93 6.20 23.08
CA MET A 131 14.81 6.85 21.78
C MET A 131 13.62 7.82 21.72
N THR A 132 12.49 7.46 22.36
CA THR A 132 11.34 8.36 22.45
C THR A 132 11.69 9.61 23.26
N ASP A 133 12.31 9.42 24.43
CA ASP A 133 12.75 10.52 25.29
C ASP A 133 13.83 11.40 24.63
N ALA A 134 14.74 10.80 23.88
CA ALA A 134 15.78 11.52 23.15
C ALA A 134 15.18 12.39 22.04
N LEU A 135 14.19 11.88 21.29
CA LEU A 135 13.51 12.66 20.27
C LEU A 135 12.70 13.82 20.87
N ASP A 136 12.08 13.61 22.04
CA ASP A 136 11.39 14.67 22.78
C ASP A 136 12.35 15.76 23.28
N ARG A 137 13.62 15.44 23.54
CA ARG A 137 14.67 16.42 23.84
C ARG A 137 15.18 17.16 22.60
N ILE A 138 15.27 16.47 21.46
CA ILE A 138 15.75 17.05 20.18
C ILE A 138 14.74 18.03 19.60
N ALA A 139 13.46 17.67 19.62
CA ALA A 139 12.36 18.50 19.14
C ALA A 139 11.28 18.58 20.23
N PRO A 140 11.46 19.48 21.22
CA PRO A 140 10.57 19.58 22.36
C PRO A 140 9.25 20.22 21.98
N GLU A 141 8.18 19.84 22.68
CA GLU A 141 6.88 20.49 22.60
C GLU A 141 6.88 21.87 23.25
N ASP A 142 6.02 22.77 22.74
CA ASP A 142 5.78 24.07 23.36
C ASP A 142 4.70 24.01 24.46
N LYS A 143 4.94 23.22 25.51
CA LYS A 143 3.97 23.02 26.60
C LYS A 143 3.59 24.30 27.36
N LYS A 144 4.43 25.34 27.26
CA LYS A 144 4.24 26.61 27.95
C LYS A 144 3.60 27.68 27.06
N GLY A 145 3.34 27.38 25.78
CA GLY A 145 2.82 28.37 24.82
C GLY A 145 3.77 29.56 24.64
N THR A 146 5.07 29.30 24.67
CA THR A 146 6.13 30.32 24.56
C THR A 146 6.33 30.84 23.14
N GLY A 147 5.66 30.25 22.15
CA GLY A 147 5.85 30.53 20.73
C GLY A 147 7.11 29.88 20.18
N LEU A 148 7.52 28.73 20.73
CA LEU A 148 8.70 27.99 20.28
C LEU A 148 8.58 27.62 18.79
N TYR A 149 7.36 27.24 18.37
CA TYR A 149 7.02 27.01 16.99
C TYR A 149 5.90 27.93 16.54
N ARG A 150 5.89 28.26 15.25
CA ARG A 150 4.84 29.04 14.61
C ARG A 150 3.61 28.21 14.22
N HIS A 151 3.78 26.90 14.10
CA HIS A 151 2.74 25.98 13.69
C HIS A 151 2.33 25.13 14.89
N ASP A 152 1.06 25.15 15.20
CA ASP A 152 0.45 24.45 16.33
C ASP A 152 -1.04 24.16 16.07
N ASP A 153 -1.43 24.10 14.79
CA ASP A 153 -2.83 24.01 14.35
C ASP A 153 -3.53 22.76 14.93
N GLU A 154 -2.80 21.67 15.14
CA GLU A 154 -3.30 20.44 15.76
C GLU A 154 -2.85 20.22 17.22
N GLY A 155 -2.24 21.22 17.87
CA GLY A 155 -1.80 21.17 19.27
C GLY A 155 -0.28 21.34 19.48
N SER A 156 0.14 21.33 20.75
CA SER A 156 1.54 21.60 21.14
C SER A 156 2.56 20.56 20.66
N ASP A 157 2.07 19.38 20.25
CA ASP A 157 2.85 18.26 19.75
C ASP A 157 2.93 18.20 18.22
N ASP A 158 2.28 19.14 17.51
CA ASP A 158 2.13 19.11 16.06
C ASP A 158 3.45 19.40 15.33
N MET A 159 3.96 20.64 15.41
CA MET A 159 5.24 20.98 14.80
C MET A 159 6.42 20.12 15.26
N PRO A 160 6.62 19.76 16.54
CA PRO A 160 7.72 18.88 16.92
C PRO A 160 7.59 17.49 16.26
N ALA A 161 6.37 16.97 16.04
CA ALA A 161 6.18 15.73 15.28
C ALA A 161 6.63 15.86 13.82
N HIS A 162 6.34 16.99 13.17
CA HIS A 162 6.85 17.30 11.84
C HIS A 162 8.38 17.38 11.79
N VAL A 163 9.01 18.02 12.78
CA VAL A 163 10.48 18.08 12.89
C VAL A 163 11.08 16.67 13.03
N LYS A 164 10.55 15.86 13.96
CA LYS A 164 11.03 14.47 14.19
C LYS A 164 10.86 13.62 12.93
N SER A 165 9.71 13.74 12.25
CA SER A 165 9.45 13.02 10.99
C SER A 165 10.43 13.40 9.89
N ALA A 166 10.73 14.68 9.73
CA ALA A 166 11.69 15.16 8.74
C ALA A 166 13.13 14.70 9.05
N LEU A 167 13.52 14.62 10.33
CA LEU A 167 14.85 14.17 10.75
C LEU A 167 15.06 12.68 10.54
N ILE A 168 14.05 11.85 10.83
CA ILE A 168 14.16 10.39 10.70
C ILE A 168 13.89 9.93 9.26
N GLY A 169 12.88 10.51 8.62
CA GLY A 169 12.45 10.15 7.28
C GLY A 169 11.19 9.28 7.24
N ALA A 170 10.52 9.34 6.09
CA ALA A 170 9.25 8.64 5.86
C ALA A 170 9.41 7.21 5.32
N SER A 171 10.63 6.75 5.05
CA SER A 171 10.85 5.43 4.45
C SER A 171 12.07 4.69 4.96
N VAL A 172 11.96 3.36 4.88
CA VAL A 172 13.07 2.43 5.04
C VAL A 172 13.08 1.47 3.85
N THR A 173 14.28 1.14 3.37
CA THR A 173 14.48 0.14 2.32
C THR A 173 15.33 -1.00 2.88
N ILE A 174 14.84 -2.23 2.77
CA ILE A 174 15.40 -3.42 3.41
C ILE A 174 15.67 -4.48 2.34
N PRO A 175 16.87 -5.08 2.28
CA PRO A 175 17.14 -6.15 1.33
C PRO A 175 16.33 -7.41 1.66
N ILE A 176 15.95 -8.15 0.61
CA ILE A 176 15.33 -9.46 0.70
C ILE A 176 16.33 -10.49 0.19
N THR A 177 16.48 -11.58 0.93
CA THR A 177 17.32 -12.72 0.53
C THR A 177 16.63 -14.02 0.92
N ASN A 178 16.42 -14.90 -0.06
CA ASN A 178 15.80 -16.21 0.08
C ASN A 178 14.49 -16.19 0.89
N GLY A 179 13.60 -15.28 0.49
CA GLY A 179 12.26 -15.20 1.08
C GLY A 179 12.20 -14.55 2.45
N ARG A 180 13.27 -13.89 2.91
CA ARG A 180 13.36 -13.24 4.22
C ARG A 180 13.92 -11.84 4.11
N LEU A 181 13.54 -10.97 5.05
CA LEU A 181 14.23 -9.70 5.25
C LEU A 181 15.67 -9.98 5.69
N ASN A 182 16.63 -9.36 5.02
CA ASN A 182 18.05 -9.50 5.29
C ASN A 182 18.52 -8.31 6.13
N THR A 183 18.06 -8.30 7.38
CA THR A 183 18.44 -7.33 8.41
C THR A 183 19.60 -7.88 9.24
N GLY A 184 20.35 -7.00 9.92
CA GLY A 184 21.28 -7.43 10.96
C GLY A 184 20.58 -8.14 12.12
N THR A 185 21.33 -8.91 12.91
CA THR A 185 20.80 -9.70 14.05
C THR A 185 19.92 -8.87 14.98
N TRP A 186 20.37 -7.66 15.30
CA TRP A 186 19.69 -6.75 16.20
C TRP A 186 18.80 -5.73 15.50
N GLN A 187 18.67 -5.78 14.17
CA GLN A 187 17.88 -4.79 13.44
C GLN A 187 16.42 -5.23 13.29
N GLY A 188 15.52 -4.29 13.55
CA GLY A 188 14.09 -4.43 13.34
C GLY A 188 13.47 -3.16 12.78
N ILE A 189 12.29 -3.30 12.19
CA ILE A 189 11.52 -2.20 11.61
C ILE A 189 10.78 -1.51 12.73
N TRP A 190 11.07 -0.23 12.93
CA TRP A 190 10.44 0.61 13.92
C TRP A 190 9.40 1.52 13.29
N TYR A 191 8.27 1.65 13.98
CA TYR A 191 7.25 2.66 13.77
C TYR A 191 7.37 3.69 14.89
N LEU A 192 7.69 4.93 14.52
CA LEU A 192 7.82 6.04 15.45
C LEU A 192 6.57 6.92 15.35
N GLU A 193 5.72 6.90 16.37
CA GLU A 193 4.60 7.83 16.49
C GLU A 193 5.02 9.00 17.37
N PHE A 194 4.77 10.22 16.92
CA PHE A 194 5.19 11.43 17.63
C PHE A 194 4.00 12.17 18.25
N ARG A 195 2.79 11.91 17.78
CA ARG A 195 1.56 12.53 18.29
C ARG A 195 1.04 11.82 19.54
N ASP A 196 0.56 12.59 20.51
CA ASP A 196 0.02 12.07 21.78
C ASP A 196 -1.30 11.33 21.59
N VAL A 197 -2.15 11.85 20.71
CA VAL A 197 -3.41 11.19 20.34
C VAL A 197 -3.11 9.96 19.50
N LYS A 198 -3.95 8.92 19.64
CA LYS A 198 -3.81 7.72 18.83
C LYS A 198 -4.16 8.00 17.38
N HIS A 199 -3.23 7.72 16.47
CA HIS A 199 -3.46 7.80 15.03
C HIS A 199 -3.36 6.43 14.36
N THR A 200 -4.02 6.31 13.21
CA THR A 200 -3.89 5.15 12.31
C THR A 200 -3.05 5.58 11.11
N ARG A 201 -1.92 4.89 10.89
CA ARG A 201 -0.97 5.26 9.84
C ARG A 201 -1.01 4.26 8.68
N LYS A 202 -0.80 4.79 7.48
CA LYS A 202 -0.79 4.04 6.22
C LYS A 202 0.62 3.96 5.68
N VAL A 203 1.01 2.76 5.25
CA VAL A 203 2.31 2.47 4.67
C VAL A 203 2.10 1.82 3.30
N VAL A 204 2.83 2.30 2.30
CA VAL A 204 2.94 1.65 0.99
C VAL A 204 4.18 0.76 1.02
N ALA A 205 3.97 -0.53 0.91
CA ALA A 205 5.04 -1.51 0.77
C ALA A 205 5.25 -1.82 -0.72
N THR A 206 6.47 -1.65 -1.21
CA THR A 206 6.86 -2.00 -2.57
C THR A 206 7.99 -3.01 -2.51
N ILE A 207 7.80 -4.17 -3.14
CA ILE A 207 8.82 -5.19 -3.32
C ILE A 207 9.25 -5.20 -4.78
N GLN A 208 10.56 -5.15 -5.01
CA GLN A 208 11.17 -5.28 -6.33
C GLN A 208 12.30 -6.31 -6.26
N GLY A 209 12.32 -7.26 -7.18
CA GLY A 209 13.41 -8.24 -7.20
C GLY A 209 13.19 -9.43 -8.14
N GLU A 210 14.11 -10.38 -8.04
CA GLU A 210 14.07 -11.69 -8.68
C GLU A 210 13.17 -12.64 -7.87
N ARG A 211 12.13 -13.18 -8.50
CA ARG A 211 11.29 -14.23 -7.91
C ARG A 211 12.03 -15.57 -7.82
N MET A 212 11.61 -16.42 -6.87
CA MET A 212 12.05 -17.81 -6.75
C MET A 212 11.62 -18.70 -7.92
#